data_AF-A0A0Q9RIL5-F1
#
_entry.id   AF-A0A0Q9RIL5-F1
#
_cell.length_a   1.000
_cell.length_b   1.000
_cell.length_c   1.000
_cell.angle_alpha   90.00
_cell.angle_beta   90.00
_cell.angle_gamma   90.00
#
_symmetry.space_group_name_H-M   'P 1'
#
loop_
_entity.id
_entity.type
_entity.pdbx_description
1 polymer ?
#
loop_
_entity_poly.entity_id
_entity_poly.type
_entity_poly.pdbx_seq_one_letter_code
_entity_poly.pdbx_strand_id
1 'polypeptide(L)'
;MFKLFQSASYEKVHGDLLKMASGDFSMSCAPVVGEKSLISTLKKTIRSLKSLIRIVDKSSSELFHKMEDTSARSTLITVQVEEITATMREMAEGMQDASEHAQYISDQIHPIHTFLEGVKESNSVIVQSSTQFLGEVSSGRVEMSVAMEQMQLISKDSKQINVKMDELNKALEKIADMTTLIEQISQQTQLLALNANIEAARAGEQGKGFAVVAQEISKMAIQTKQETVNIQELIQTVTTSADGLRGSIHQMKDTVGTGAYTLQGAVSKYERMETFLSQLLGDMQGVDGRLEGVTSNTLSIANSIHQTSEMIQQVAAGSEEVLAAADVQLHNIFGMNESIQEATRSSLSLRSVVSQFKLPSLQHSHALQKDLDVWMECATGMRAIMVSLIEARNPEKINDWYQKKVAQELLLQTCMKELESKLKEASDRKYFSSLRSAWDAFGVIKDQNAAWMLEGEYEKAKQALISRGRESFKQAVDVATEWMEQVR
;
A
#
# COMPACT_ATOMS: atom_id res chain seq x y z
N MET A 1 -43.54 -40.69 -92.37
CA MET A 1 -42.87 -39.42 -91.99
C MET A 1 -43.04 -39.04 -90.50
N PHE A 2 -43.54 -39.93 -89.63
CA PHE A 2 -43.78 -39.64 -88.19
C PHE A 2 -42.78 -40.29 -87.21
N LYS A 3 -41.78 -41.06 -87.69
CA LYS A 3 -40.73 -41.71 -86.86
C LYS A 3 -39.36 -41.01 -86.89
N LEU A 4 -39.13 -40.05 -87.78
CA LEU A 4 -37.84 -39.34 -87.92
C LEU A 4 -37.67 -38.16 -86.95
N PHE A 5 -38.75 -37.63 -86.38
CA PHE A 5 -38.66 -36.56 -85.38
C PHE A 5 -38.34 -37.05 -83.96
N GLN A 6 -38.41 -38.36 -83.68
CA GLN A 6 -38.05 -38.92 -82.37
C GLN A 6 -36.55 -39.27 -82.22
N SER A 7 -35.80 -39.51 -83.31
CA SER A 7 -34.39 -39.94 -83.24
C SER A 7 -33.39 -38.79 -83.01
N ALA A 8 -33.56 -37.65 -83.69
CA ALA A 8 -32.66 -36.49 -83.56
C ALA A 8 -32.70 -35.84 -82.16
N SER A 9 -33.86 -35.94 -81.50
CA SER A 9 -34.06 -35.60 -80.09
C SER A 9 -33.18 -36.44 -79.16
N TYR A 10 -33.20 -37.75 -79.38
CA TYR A 10 -32.55 -38.72 -78.51
C TYR A 10 -31.03 -38.63 -78.57
N GLU A 11 -30.45 -38.50 -79.77
CA GLU A 11 -29.00 -38.33 -79.95
C GLU A 11 -28.48 -37.07 -79.24
N LYS A 12 -29.27 -35.97 -79.27
CA LYS A 12 -28.91 -34.73 -78.61
C LYS A 12 -28.96 -34.84 -77.08
N VAL A 13 -30.02 -35.46 -76.54
CA VAL A 13 -30.14 -35.73 -75.10
C VAL A 13 -29.05 -36.69 -74.63
N HIS A 14 -28.73 -37.72 -75.42
CA HIS A 14 -27.65 -38.66 -75.12
C HIS A 14 -26.28 -37.96 -75.11
N GLY A 15 -26.01 -37.08 -76.08
CA GLY A 15 -24.79 -36.27 -76.11
C GLY A 15 -24.66 -35.30 -74.93
N ASP A 16 -25.75 -34.65 -74.52
CA ASP A 16 -25.78 -33.79 -73.32
C ASP A 16 -25.52 -34.62 -72.05
N LEU A 17 -26.11 -35.82 -71.94
CA LEU A 17 -25.87 -36.74 -70.82
C LEU A 17 -24.44 -37.27 -70.77
N LEU A 18 -23.81 -37.56 -71.91
CA LEU A 18 -22.39 -37.98 -71.95
C LEU A 18 -21.46 -36.88 -71.44
N LYS A 19 -21.73 -35.62 -71.79
CA LYS A 19 -20.95 -34.48 -71.29
C LYS A 19 -21.12 -34.30 -69.77
N MET A 20 -22.34 -34.43 -69.27
CA MET A 20 -22.62 -34.40 -67.83
C MET A 20 -21.95 -35.57 -67.10
N ALA A 21 -21.95 -36.76 -67.69
CA ALA A 21 -21.26 -37.93 -67.15
C ALA A 21 -19.74 -37.72 -67.09
N SER A 22 -19.16 -36.93 -68.01
CA SER A 22 -17.77 -36.48 -67.92
C SER A 22 -17.52 -35.28 -67.00
N GLY A 23 -18.53 -34.85 -66.24
CA GLY A 23 -18.43 -33.72 -65.30
C GLY A 23 -18.62 -32.34 -65.94
N ASP A 24 -18.93 -32.23 -67.22
CA ASP A 24 -19.19 -30.95 -67.88
C ASP A 24 -20.66 -30.51 -67.74
N PHE A 25 -20.89 -29.59 -66.82
CA PHE A 25 -22.19 -28.95 -66.54
C PHE A 25 -22.28 -27.54 -67.13
N SER A 26 -21.34 -27.12 -67.99
CA SER A 26 -21.35 -25.78 -68.58
C SER A 26 -22.48 -25.56 -69.60
N MET A 27 -23.11 -26.63 -70.07
CA MET A 27 -24.13 -26.58 -71.11
C MET A 27 -25.57 -26.37 -70.60
N SER A 28 -26.42 -25.85 -71.48
CA SER A 28 -27.89 -25.79 -71.31
C SER A 28 -28.56 -26.86 -72.16
N CYS A 29 -29.41 -27.71 -71.57
CA CYS A 29 -30.11 -28.77 -72.30
C CYS A 29 -30.99 -28.18 -73.41
N ALA A 30 -30.79 -28.67 -74.62
CA ALA A 30 -31.54 -28.21 -75.78
C ALA A 30 -33.07 -28.40 -75.63
N PRO A 31 -33.89 -27.49 -76.17
CA PRO A 31 -35.33 -27.69 -76.24
C PRO A 31 -35.64 -28.81 -77.23
N VAL A 32 -36.39 -29.81 -76.79
CA VAL A 32 -36.87 -30.90 -77.64
C VAL A 32 -38.40 -30.91 -77.59
N VAL A 33 -39.03 -31.02 -78.75
CA VAL A 33 -40.49 -31.13 -78.93
C VAL A 33 -40.90 -32.62 -78.84
N GLY A 34 -41.46 -33.03 -77.69
CA GLY A 34 -41.88 -34.40 -77.39
C GLY A 34 -41.96 -34.66 -75.88
N GLU A 35 -42.66 -35.71 -75.46
CA GLU A 35 -43.03 -36.10 -74.07
C GLU A 35 -42.48 -35.15 -72.97
N LYS A 36 -43.30 -34.14 -72.61
CA LYS A 36 -42.90 -33.01 -71.76
C LYS A 36 -42.36 -33.43 -70.37
N SER A 37 -42.52 -34.67 -69.92
CA SER A 37 -42.16 -35.10 -68.55
C SER A 37 -40.68 -35.48 -68.38
N LEU A 38 -40.04 -36.19 -69.32
CA LEU A 38 -38.66 -36.67 -69.13
C LEU A 38 -37.64 -35.54 -69.25
N ILE A 39 -37.79 -34.68 -70.27
CA ILE A 39 -36.88 -33.54 -70.49
C ILE A 39 -36.99 -32.52 -69.37
N SER A 40 -38.20 -32.25 -68.88
CA SER A 40 -38.39 -31.33 -67.74
C SER A 40 -37.80 -31.92 -66.45
N THR A 41 -37.91 -33.22 -66.24
CA THR A 41 -37.28 -33.93 -65.11
C THR A 41 -35.76 -33.90 -65.22
N LEU A 42 -35.19 -34.15 -66.40
CA LEU A 42 -33.75 -34.09 -66.62
C LEU A 42 -33.20 -32.69 -66.36
N LYS A 43 -33.87 -31.64 -66.88
CA LYS A 43 -33.52 -30.25 -66.59
C LYS A 43 -33.55 -29.97 -65.08
N LYS A 44 -34.58 -30.41 -64.36
CA LYS A 44 -34.65 -30.29 -62.89
C LYS A 44 -33.48 -30.97 -62.20
N THR A 45 -33.13 -32.20 -62.58
CA THR A 45 -32.00 -32.93 -61.99
C THR A 45 -30.67 -32.22 -62.21
N ILE A 46 -30.43 -31.72 -63.42
CA ILE A 46 -29.22 -30.97 -63.77
C ILE A 46 -29.13 -29.68 -62.96
N ARG A 47 -30.25 -28.95 -62.82
CA ARG A 47 -30.35 -27.74 -61.99
C ARG A 47 -29.97 -28.02 -60.55
N SER A 48 -30.58 -29.03 -59.95
CA SER A 48 -30.27 -29.43 -58.58
C SER A 48 -28.80 -29.83 -58.43
N LEU A 49 -28.24 -30.56 -59.39
CA LEU A 49 -26.84 -30.99 -59.33
C LEU A 49 -25.85 -29.81 -59.46
N LYS A 50 -26.10 -28.87 -60.39
CA LYS A 50 -25.31 -27.62 -60.50
C LYS A 50 -25.34 -26.82 -59.20
N SER A 51 -26.52 -26.68 -58.59
CA SER A 51 -26.69 -25.98 -57.32
C SER A 51 -25.92 -26.67 -56.19
N LEU A 52 -25.99 -28.00 -56.09
CA LEU A 52 -25.25 -28.76 -55.08
C LEU A 52 -23.74 -28.58 -55.25
N ILE A 53 -23.22 -28.69 -56.47
CA ILE A 53 -21.80 -28.52 -56.77
C ILE A 53 -21.34 -27.12 -56.37
N ARG A 54 -22.09 -26.06 -56.69
CA ARG A 54 -21.77 -24.67 -56.29
C ARG A 54 -21.74 -24.48 -54.77
N ILE A 55 -22.73 -25.03 -54.06
CA ILE A 55 -22.79 -24.92 -52.59
C ILE A 55 -21.59 -25.63 -51.97
N VAL A 56 -21.28 -26.85 -52.41
CA VAL A 56 -20.13 -27.61 -51.88
C VAL A 56 -18.80 -26.91 -52.23
N ASP A 57 -18.65 -26.33 -53.42
CA ASP A 57 -17.46 -25.54 -53.80
C ASP A 57 -17.24 -24.38 -52.82
N LYS A 58 -18.27 -23.55 -52.66
CA LYS A 58 -18.23 -22.36 -51.80
C LYS A 58 -17.95 -22.75 -50.35
N SER A 59 -18.75 -23.67 -49.80
CA SER A 59 -18.62 -24.07 -48.39
C SER A 59 -17.28 -24.74 -48.09
N SER A 60 -16.74 -25.54 -49.03
CA SER A 60 -15.42 -26.14 -48.84
C SER A 60 -14.30 -25.09 -48.87
N SER A 61 -14.39 -24.09 -49.75
CA SER A 61 -13.42 -22.97 -49.79
C SER A 61 -13.47 -22.11 -48.54
N GLU A 62 -14.68 -21.78 -48.04
CA GLU A 62 -14.85 -21.01 -46.80
C GLU A 62 -14.34 -21.77 -45.59
N LEU A 63 -14.63 -23.09 -45.50
CA LEU A 63 -14.10 -23.94 -44.44
C LEU A 63 -12.57 -23.97 -44.45
N PHE A 64 -11.94 -24.04 -45.63
CA PHE A 64 -10.48 -24.00 -45.76
C PHE A 64 -9.89 -22.72 -45.16
N HIS A 65 -10.38 -21.56 -45.60
CA HIS A 65 -9.90 -20.27 -45.10
C HIS A 65 -10.15 -20.10 -43.61
N LYS A 66 -11.26 -20.64 -43.09
CA LYS A 66 -11.54 -20.55 -41.66
C LYS A 66 -10.60 -21.42 -40.83
N MET A 67 -10.19 -22.57 -41.35
CA MET A 67 -9.18 -23.41 -40.70
C MET A 67 -7.79 -22.75 -40.71
N GLU A 68 -7.44 -22.02 -41.77
CA GLU A 68 -6.18 -21.24 -41.83
C GLU A 68 -6.14 -20.13 -40.76
N ASP A 69 -7.22 -19.34 -40.63
CA ASP A 69 -7.37 -18.33 -39.56
C ASP A 69 -7.33 -18.97 -38.16
N THR A 70 -8.02 -20.11 -37.98
CA THR A 70 -8.02 -20.81 -36.69
C THR A 70 -6.64 -21.38 -36.35
N SER A 71 -5.89 -21.87 -37.33
CA SER A 71 -4.51 -22.34 -37.16
C SER A 71 -3.58 -21.20 -36.72
N ALA A 72 -3.68 -20.04 -37.35
CA ALA A 72 -2.87 -18.88 -36.95
C ALA A 72 -3.17 -18.44 -35.52
N ARG A 73 -4.45 -18.44 -35.12
CA ARG A 73 -4.86 -18.14 -33.74
C ARG A 73 -4.36 -19.18 -32.74
N SER A 74 -4.40 -20.45 -33.10
CA SER A 74 -3.86 -21.55 -32.27
C SER A 74 -2.39 -21.32 -31.91
N THR A 75 -1.57 -21.01 -32.91
CA THR A 75 -0.14 -20.70 -32.70
C THR A 75 0.06 -19.48 -31.79
N LEU A 76 -0.74 -18.43 -31.94
CA LEU A 76 -0.66 -17.25 -31.08
C LEU A 76 -0.96 -17.61 -29.61
N ILE A 77 -1.99 -18.44 -29.38
CA ILE A 77 -2.34 -18.88 -28.03
C ILE A 77 -1.20 -19.70 -27.42
N THR A 78 -0.52 -20.56 -28.19
CA THR A 78 0.66 -21.30 -27.71
C THR A 78 1.74 -20.36 -27.16
N VAL A 79 2.10 -19.31 -27.91
CA VAL A 79 3.11 -18.34 -27.48
C VAL A 79 2.68 -17.61 -26.21
N GLN A 80 1.40 -17.23 -26.10
CA GLN A 80 0.88 -16.58 -24.90
C GLN A 80 0.94 -17.49 -23.67
N VAL A 81 0.69 -18.79 -23.84
CA VAL A 81 0.80 -19.75 -22.74
C VAL A 81 2.26 -19.92 -22.30
N GLU A 82 3.21 -19.95 -23.23
CA GLU A 82 4.65 -19.98 -22.90
C GLU A 82 5.10 -18.74 -22.13
N GLU A 83 4.62 -17.54 -22.52
CA GLU A 83 4.88 -16.29 -21.79
C GLU A 83 4.28 -16.30 -20.38
N ILE A 84 3.05 -16.81 -20.22
CA ILE A 84 2.44 -17.00 -18.90
C ILE A 84 3.31 -17.91 -18.05
N THR A 85 3.71 -19.08 -18.56
CA THR A 85 4.57 -20.02 -17.82
C THR A 85 5.89 -19.38 -17.41
N ALA A 86 6.53 -18.59 -18.29
CA ALA A 86 7.75 -17.87 -17.96
C ALA A 86 7.53 -16.86 -16.82
N THR A 87 6.46 -16.06 -16.91
CA THR A 87 6.08 -15.07 -15.89
C THR A 87 5.81 -15.73 -14.54
N MET A 88 5.15 -16.89 -14.52
CA MET A 88 4.88 -17.62 -13.28
C MET A 88 6.15 -18.19 -12.64
N ARG A 89 7.17 -18.54 -13.42
CA ARG A 89 8.48 -18.96 -12.89
C ARG A 89 9.23 -17.79 -12.25
N GLU A 90 9.27 -16.64 -12.92
CA GLU A 90 9.85 -15.42 -12.35
C GLU A 90 9.10 -15.02 -11.06
N MET A 91 7.77 -15.19 -11.03
CA MET A 91 6.97 -14.96 -9.83
C MET A 91 7.35 -15.91 -8.69
N ALA A 92 7.59 -17.19 -8.99
CA ALA A 92 8.02 -18.16 -7.98
C ALA A 92 9.40 -17.82 -7.40
N GLU A 93 10.35 -17.39 -8.24
CA GLU A 93 11.66 -16.88 -7.79
C GLU A 93 11.48 -15.64 -6.90
N GLY A 94 10.67 -14.67 -7.33
CA GLY A 94 10.36 -13.48 -6.53
C GLY A 94 9.67 -13.79 -5.19
N MET A 95 8.85 -14.83 -5.13
CA MET A 95 8.24 -15.30 -3.87
C MET A 95 9.25 -15.94 -2.93
N GLN A 96 10.23 -16.68 -3.47
CA GLN A 96 11.32 -17.23 -2.67
C GLN A 96 12.17 -16.10 -2.06
N ASP A 97 12.56 -15.12 -2.86
CA ASP A 97 13.33 -13.95 -2.40
C ASP A 97 12.54 -13.15 -1.33
N ALA A 98 11.25 -12.93 -1.57
CA ALA A 98 10.38 -12.25 -0.61
C ALA A 98 10.27 -13.01 0.72
N SER A 99 10.22 -14.35 0.67
CA SER A 99 10.19 -15.21 1.85
C SER A 99 11.48 -15.10 2.67
N GLU A 100 12.63 -15.14 2.00
CA GLU A 100 13.95 -14.98 2.63
C GLU A 100 14.09 -13.61 3.28
N HIS A 101 13.62 -12.54 2.62
CA HIS A 101 13.60 -11.20 3.20
C HIS A 101 12.65 -11.09 4.40
N ALA A 102 11.45 -11.67 4.32
CA ALA A 102 10.52 -11.68 5.44
C ALA A 102 11.11 -12.38 6.67
N GLN A 103 11.77 -13.53 6.45
CA GLN A 103 12.46 -14.26 7.52
C GLN A 103 13.62 -13.44 8.10
N TYR A 104 14.43 -12.82 7.25
CA TYR A 104 15.53 -11.96 7.70
C TYR A 104 15.03 -10.83 8.60
N ILE A 105 13.96 -10.12 8.22
CA ILE A 105 13.41 -9.03 9.04
C ILE A 105 12.86 -9.61 10.36
N SER A 106 12.21 -10.77 10.33
CA SER A 106 11.72 -11.45 11.54
C SER A 106 12.86 -11.73 12.53
N ASP A 107 13.99 -12.22 12.03
CA ASP A 107 15.18 -12.50 12.85
C ASP A 107 15.79 -11.21 13.45
N GLN A 108 15.66 -10.06 12.78
CA GLN A 108 16.13 -8.76 13.29
C GLN A 108 15.22 -8.15 14.37
N ILE A 109 13.95 -8.54 14.44
CA ILE A 109 13.02 -8.02 15.45
C ILE A 109 13.44 -8.41 16.87
N HIS A 110 13.90 -9.64 17.06
CA HIS A 110 14.26 -10.12 18.40
C HIS A 110 15.45 -9.34 19.01
N PRO A 111 16.59 -9.14 18.31
CA PRO A 111 17.67 -8.27 18.76
C PRO A 111 17.22 -6.83 19.07
N ILE A 112 16.31 -6.26 18.26
CA ILE A 112 15.76 -4.92 18.52
C ILE A 112 15.02 -4.90 19.85
N HIS A 113 14.17 -5.90 20.11
CA HIS A 113 13.45 -5.99 21.38
C HIS A 113 14.41 -6.08 22.57
N THR A 114 15.41 -6.97 22.51
CA THR A 114 16.41 -7.11 23.59
C THR A 114 17.20 -5.81 23.80
N PHE A 115 17.54 -5.12 22.72
CA PHE A 115 18.20 -3.81 22.81
C PHE A 115 17.31 -2.78 23.51
N LEU A 116 16.02 -2.71 23.17
CA LEU A 116 15.07 -1.78 23.82
C LEU A 116 14.90 -2.07 25.32
N GLU A 117 14.87 -3.34 25.72
CA GLU A 117 14.85 -3.72 27.14
C GLU A 117 16.13 -3.26 27.86
N GLY A 118 17.30 -3.42 27.24
CA GLY A 118 18.56 -2.94 27.79
C GLY A 118 18.60 -1.42 27.96
N VAL A 119 18.04 -0.67 27.01
CA VAL A 119 17.91 0.80 27.12
C VAL A 119 16.94 1.18 28.23
N LYS A 120 15.81 0.47 28.36
CA LYS A 120 14.83 0.70 29.44
C LYS A 120 15.44 0.47 30.82
N GLU A 121 16.20 -0.61 30.99
CA GLU A 121 16.90 -0.89 32.24
C GLU A 121 17.93 0.20 32.56
N SER A 122 18.72 0.61 31.56
CA SER A 122 19.68 1.71 31.73
C SER A 122 19.00 3.02 32.12
N ASN A 123 17.84 3.31 31.53
CA ASN A 123 17.03 4.48 31.86
C ASN A 123 16.55 4.45 33.33
N SER A 124 16.06 3.29 33.78
CA SER A 124 15.65 3.05 35.17
C SER A 124 16.79 3.31 36.16
N VAL A 125 18.00 2.81 35.87
CA VAL A 125 19.20 3.05 36.70
C VAL A 125 19.54 4.54 36.78
N ILE A 126 19.43 5.28 35.66
CA ILE A 126 19.68 6.73 35.64
C ILE A 126 18.62 7.47 36.47
N VAL A 127 17.34 7.12 36.35
CA VAL A 127 16.25 7.72 37.13
C VAL A 127 16.47 7.50 38.62
N GLN A 128 16.79 6.28 39.03
CA GLN A 128 17.07 5.95 40.42
C GLN A 128 18.26 6.75 40.96
N SER A 129 19.38 6.75 40.22
CA SER A 129 20.60 7.46 40.63
C SER A 129 20.39 8.97 40.72
N SER A 130 19.66 9.54 39.76
CA SER A 130 19.35 10.98 39.73
C SER A 130 18.43 11.37 40.89
N THR A 131 17.47 10.51 41.23
CA THR A 131 16.57 10.74 42.38
C THR A 131 17.33 10.70 43.70
N GLN A 132 18.25 9.74 43.87
CA GLN A 132 19.11 9.70 45.05
C GLN A 132 19.99 10.96 45.14
N PHE A 133 20.62 11.35 44.03
CA PHE A 133 21.51 12.51 44.00
C PHE A 133 20.76 13.83 44.23
N LEU A 134 19.49 13.93 43.80
CA LEU A 134 18.62 15.06 44.11
C LEU A 134 18.40 15.20 45.62
N GLY A 135 18.26 14.07 46.34
CA GLY A 135 18.21 14.05 47.80
C GLY A 135 19.48 14.58 48.46
N GLU A 136 20.65 14.15 47.98
CA GLU A 136 21.95 14.63 48.48
C GLU A 136 22.17 16.14 48.21
N VAL A 137 21.81 16.60 47.01
CA VAL A 137 21.87 18.03 46.63
C VAL A 137 20.95 18.87 47.52
N SER A 138 19.74 18.39 47.81
CA SER A 138 18.80 19.06 48.72
C SER A 138 19.35 19.15 50.14
N SER A 139 19.92 18.05 50.67
CA SER A 139 20.57 18.03 51.98
C SER A 139 21.75 19.01 52.05
N GLY A 140 22.64 18.97 51.04
CA GLY A 140 23.79 19.88 50.96
C GLY A 140 23.38 21.35 50.88
N ARG A 141 22.27 21.66 50.20
CA ARG A 141 21.70 23.03 50.17
C ARG A 141 21.27 23.48 51.56
N VAL A 142 20.60 22.62 52.32
CA VAL A 142 20.17 22.91 53.70
C VAL A 142 21.38 23.15 54.60
N GLU A 143 22.40 22.29 54.53
CA GLU A 143 23.64 22.44 55.30
C GLU A 143 24.35 23.76 55.02
N MET A 144 24.44 24.16 53.74
CA MET A 144 25.03 25.45 53.36
C MET A 144 24.20 26.64 53.87
N SER A 145 22.87 26.53 53.88
CA SER A 145 21.99 27.57 54.43
C SER A 145 22.19 27.72 55.94
N VAL A 146 22.36 26.62 56.67
CA VAL A 146 22.67 26.64 58.12
C VAL A 146 24.04 27.27 58.36
N ALA A 147 25.06 26.92 57.57
CA ALA A 147 26.39 27.54 57.68
C ALA A 147 26.34 29.06 57.39
N MET A 148 25.49 29.49 56.45
CA MET A 148 25.29 30.90 56.14
C MET A 148 24.65 31.65 57.32
N GLU A 149 23.67 31.03 57.99
CA GLU A 149 23.07 31.59 59.22
C GLU A 149 24.11 31.71 60.34
N GLN A 150 24.97 30.70 60.51
CA GLN A 150 26.08 30.77 61.48
C GLN A 150 27.06 31.92 61.18
N MET A 151 27.40 32.16 59.92
CA MET A 151 28.23 33.32 59.55
C MET A 151 27.56 34.66 59.89
N GLN A 152 26.24 34.76 59.76
CA GLN A 152 25.50 35.95 60.16
C GLN A 152 25.53 36.16 61.68
N LEU A 153 25.41 35.08 62.46
CA LEU A 153 25.55 35.14 63.92
C LEU A 153 26.96 35.60 64.33
N ILE A 154 28.01 35.01 63.75
CA ILE A 154 29.39 35.41 64.03
C ILE A 154 29.63 36.89 63.64
N SER A 155 29.07 37.34 62.52
CA SER A 155 29.12 38.75 62.11
C SER A 155 28.45 39.69 63.11
N LYS A 156 27.32 39.26 63.69
CA LYS A 156 26.61 40.01 64.74
C LYS A 156 27.42 40.06 66.03
N ASP A 157 27.99 38.94 66.46
CA ASP A 157 28.82 38.87 67.66
C ASP A 157 30.09 39.70 67.52
N SER A 158 30.75 39.65 66.35
CA SER A 158 31.88 40.52 66.00
C SER A 158 31.57 42.00 66.15
N LYS A 159 30.38 42.44 65.71
CA LYS A 159 29.92 43.82 65.88
C LYS A 159 29.70 44.16 67.36
N GLN A 160 29.12 43.27 68.15
CA GLN A 160 28.92 43.49 69.58
C GLN A 160 30.25 43.60 70.34
N ILE A 161 31.23 42.75 70.03
CA ILE A 161 32.55 42.82 70.65
C ILE A 161 33.24 44.15 70.31
N ASN A 162 33.15 44.62 69.06
CA ASN A 162 33.66 45.95 68.68
C ASN A 162 33.05 47.07 69.53
N VAL A 163 31.73 47.07 69.75
CA VAL A 163 31.06 48.06 70.62
C VAL A 163 31.58 47.98 72.05
N LYS A 164 31.80 46.76 72.59
CA LYS A 164 32.37 46.56 73.92
C LYS A 164 33.82 47.02 74.04
N MET A 165 34.62 46.89 72.98
CA MET A 165 35.99 47.43 72.94
C MET A 165 36.00 48.95 72.95
N ASP A 166 35.09 49.61 72.23
CA ASP A 166 34.94 51.07 72.27
C ASP A 166 34.52 51.56 73.67
N GLU A 167 33.61 50.84 74.35
CA GLU A 167 33.25 51.12 75.75
C GLU A 167 34.46 50.97 76.70
N LEU A 168 35.27 49.92 76.52
CA LEU A 168 36.48 49.68 77.32
C LEU A 168 37.52 50.78 77.13
N ASN A 169 37.80 51.17 75.89
CA ASN A 169 38.76 52.25 75.60
C ASN A 169 38.34 53.58 76.24
N LYS A 170 37.06 53.94 76.17
CA LYS A 170 36.52 55.12 76.88
C LYS A 170 36.65 55.03 78.39
N ALA A 171 36.51 53.83 78.97
CA ALA A 171 36.72 53.62 80.40
C ALA A 171 38.19 53.78 80.79
N LEU A 172 39.11 53.24 79.98
CA LEU A 172 40.56 53.38 80.18
C LEU A 172 41.02 54.84 80.07
N GLU A 173 40.51 55.60 79.10
CA GLU A 173 40.76 57.05 78.98
C GLU A 173 40.36 57.80 80.26
N LYS A 174 39.16 57.53 80.80
CA LYS A 174 38.71 58.14 82.06
C LYS A 174 39.59 57.78 83.24
N ILE A 175 40.06 56.53 83.33
CA ILE A 175 40.97 56.10 84.39
C ILE A 175 42.33 56.79 84.23
N ALA A 176 42.82 56.98 83.00
CA ALA A 176 44.05 57.71 82.73
C ALA A 176 43.96 59.17 83.19
N ASP A 177 42.83 59.83 82.89
CA ASP A 177 42.55 61.21 83.34
C ASP A 177 42.53 61.30 84.87
N MET A 178 41.83 60.37 85.54
CA MET A 178 41.79 60.30 87.00
C MET A 178 43.17 60.05 87.62
N THR A 179 43.96 59.16 87.03
CA THR A 179 45.32 58.81 87.51
C THR A 179 46.25 60.02 87.38
N THR A 180 46.14 60.75 86.27
CA THR A 180 46.90 62.00 86.05
C THR A 180 46.52 63.07 87.08
N LEU A 181 45.23 63.20 87.41
CA LEU A 181 44.78 64.11 88.46
C LEU A 181 45.33 63.71 89.85
N ILE A 182 45.34 62.42 90.19
CA ILE A 182 45.91 61.92 91.45
C ILE A 182 47.41 62.19 91.50
N GLU A 183 48.14 62.03 90.40
CA GLU A 183 49.57 62.36 90.32
C GLU A 183 49.80 63.84 90.61
N GLN A 184 48.99 64.73 90.01
CA GLN A 184 49.05 66.18 90.25
C GLN A 184 48.76 66.53 91.72
N ILE A 185 47.73 65.92 92.32
CA ILE A 185 47.39 66.10 93.75
C ILE A 185 48.55 65.62 94.63
N SER A 186 49.14 64.47 94.31
CA SER A 186 50.26 63.91 95.03
C SER A 186 51.49 64.82 94.97
N GLN A 187 51.81 65.35 93.79
CA GLN A 187 52.91 66.30 93.59
C GLN A 187 52.70 67.60 94.37
N GLN A 188 51.47 68.15 94.38
CA GLN A 188 51.10 69.29 95.22
C GLN A 188 51.23 68.97 96.71
N THR A 189 50.78 67.78 97.14
CA THR A 189 50.85 67.32 98.53
C THR A 189 52.31 67.15 98.98
N GLN A 190 53.18 66.63 98.13
CA GLN A 190 54.62 66.54 98.37
C GLN A 190 55.26 67.92 98.57
N LEU A 191 54.89 68.89 97.73
CA LEU A 191 55.34 70.29 97.87
C LEU A 191 54.84 70.93 99.16
N LEU A 192 53.57 70.72 99.52
CA LEU A 192 52.99 71.19 100.78
C LEU A 192 53.70 70.58 101.99
N ALA A 193 53.95 69.27 101.96
CA ALA A 193 54.65 68.55 103.02
C ALA A 193 56.11 68.99 103.15
N LEU A 194 56.80 69.26 102.03
CA LEU A 194 58.15 69.82 102.02
C LEU A 194 58.18 71.21 102.67
N ASN A 195 57.24 72.09 102.30
CA ASN A 195 57.12 73.42 102.89
C ASN A 195 56.82 73.33 104.40
N ALA A 196 55.95 72.42 104.83
CA ALA A 196 55.66 72.18 106.24
C ALA A 196 56.88 71.64 107.01
N ASN A 197 57.69 70.77 106.38
CA ASN A 197 58.90 70.22 106.99
C ASN A 197 60.00 71.30 107.15
N ILE A 198 60.12 72.21 106.16
CA ILE A 198 61.00 73.39 106.24
C ILE A 198 60.57 74.29 107.41
N GLU A 199 59.28 74.59 107.55
CA GLU A 199 58.78 75.48 108.61
C GLU A 199 58.85 74.82 110.00
N ALA A 200 58.66 73.50 110.09
CA ALA A 200 58.87 72.72 111.30
C ALA A 200 60.35 72.71 111.74
N ALA A 201 61.29 72.62 110.80
CA ALA A 201 62.72 72.78 111.09
C ALA A 201 63.07 74.21 111.57
N ARG A 202 62.35 75.21 111.06
CA ARG A 202 62.49 76.63 111.43
C ARG A 202 62.02 76.94 112.86
N ALA A 203 61.04 76.20 113.37
CA ALA A 203 60.51 76.32 114.73
C ALA A 203 61.37 75.63 115.81
N GLY A 204 62.47 74.96 115.45
CA GLY A 204 63.43 74.36 116.39
C GLY A 204 62.84 73.23 117.25
N GLU A 205 63.13 73.20 118.56
CA GLU A 205 62.64 72.16 119.50
C GLU A 205 61.10 72.03 119.53
N GLN A 206 60.36 73.12 119.33
CA GLN A 206 58.88 73.14 119.34
C GLN A 206 58.26 72.54 118.07
N GLY A 207 59.02 72.43 116.98
CA GLY A 207 58.55 71.92 115.69
C GLY A 207 58.78 70.43 115.45
N LYS A 208 59.48 69.72 116.35
CA LYS A 208 59.88 68.31 116.17
C LYS A 208 58.70 67.38 115.87
N GLY A 209 57.57 67.51 116.57
CA GLY A 209 56.38 66.70 116.30
C GLY A 209 55.75 66.96 114.93
N PHE A 210 55.75 68.23 114.48
CA PHE A 210 55.25 68.63 113.16
C PHE A 210 56.18 68.17 112.03
N ALA A 211 57.50 68.20 112.23
CA ALA A 211 58.49 67.72 111.26
C ALA A 211 58.30 66.22 110.96
N VAL A 212 58.04 65.41 111.99
CA VAL A 212 57.77 63.97 111.83
C VAL A 212 56.52 63.74 110.97
N VAL A 213 55.44 64.47 111.23
CA VAL A 213 54.19 64.37 110.45
C VAL A 213 54.40 64.84 109.01
N ALA A 214 55.07 65.97 108.79
CA ALA A 214 55.36 66.50 107.46
C ALA A 214 56.24 65.54 106.63
N GLN A 215 57.21 64.88 107.27
CA GLN A 215 58.06 63.88 106.62
C GLN A 215 57.28 62.61 106.24
N GLU A 216 56.35 62.17 107.09
CA GLU A 216 55.47 61.03 106.77
C GLU A 216 54.49 61.38 105.63
N ILE A 217 53.90 62.59 105.61
CA ILE A 217 53.05 63.06 104.50
C ILE A 217 53.87 63.14 103.20
N SER A 218 55.09 63.68 103.23
CA SER A 218 55.96 63.74 102.05
C SER A 218 56.28 62.34 101.52
N LYS A 219 56.50 61.38 102.40
CA LYS A 219 56.74 59.97 102.04
C LYS A 219 55.49 59.34 101.43
N MET A 220 54.30 59.56 101.99
CA MET A 220 53.03 59.09 101.44
C MET A 220 52.75 59.69 100.05
N ALA A 221 53.08 60.97 99.84
CA ALA A 221 52.96 61.60 98.53
C ALA A 221 53.93 60.99 97.50
N ILE A 222 55.21 60.79 97.85
CA ILE A 222 56.17 60.10 96.95
C ILE A 222 55.68 58.69 96.60
N GLN A 223 55.18 57.93 97.58
CA GLN A 223 54.59 56.60 97.35
C GLN A 223 53.36 56.68 96.44
N THR A 224 52.44 57.62 96.69
CA THR A 224 51.23 57.81 95.86
C THR A 224 51.61 58.15 94.42
N LYS A 225 52.62 59.00 94.23
CA LYS A 225 53.15 59.32 92.89
C LYS A 225 53.71 58.08 92.20
N GLN A 226 54.48 57.27 92.90
CA GLN A 226 55.02 56.03 92.34
C GLN A 226 53.90 55.05 91.95
N GLU A 227 52.87 54.91 92.78
CA GLU A 227 51.72 54.06 92.45
C GLU A 227 50.91 54.59 91.25
N THR A 228 50.77 55.91 91.10
CA THR A 228 50.11 56.47 89.89
C THR A 228 50.90 56.18 88.61
N VAL A 229 52.23 56.14 88.67
CA VAL A 229 53.07 55.74 87.52
C VAL A 229 52.84 54.26 87.19
N ASN A 230 52.80 53.38 88.19
CA ASN A 230 52.48 51.97 88.00
C ASN A 230 51.09 51.77 87.36
N ILE A 231 50.09 52.56 87.79
CA ILE A 231 48.74 52.53 87.21
C ILE A 231 48.76 53.00 85.75
N GLN A 232 49.50 54.07 85.41
CA GLN A 232 49.65 54.52 84.03
C GLN A 232 50.27 53.44 83.12
N GLU A 233 51.31 52.75 83.58
CA GLU A 233 51.91 51.62 82.83
C GLU A 233 50.89 50.48 82.61
N LEU A 234 50.07 50.18 83.63
CA LEU A 234 49.02 49.18 83.51
C LEU A 234 47.95 49.59 82.50
N ILE A 235 47.49 50.85 82.53
CA ILE A 235 46.54 51.40 81.56
C ILE A 235 47.11 51.30 80.15
N GLN A 236 48.37 51.67 79.94
CA GLN A 236 49.02 51.57 78.63
C GLN A 236 49.07 50.12 78.13
N THR A 237 49.36 49.18 79.02
CA THR A 237 49.39 47.74 78.70
C THR A 237 48.01 47.22 78.30
N VAL A 238 46.96 47.58 79.05
CA VAL A 238 45.58 47.17 78.75
C VAL A 238 45.09 47.84 77.46
N THR A 239 45.42 49.11 77.22
CA THR A 239 45.06 49.84 75.98
C THR A 239 45.70 49.19 74.76
N THR A 240 46.99 48.87 74.83
CA THR A 240 47.70 48.16 73.74
C THR A 240 47.08 46.79 73.46
N SER A 241 46.67 46.08 74.51
CA SER A 241 45.98 44.78 74.38
C SER A 241 44.60 44.93 73.74
N ALA A 242 43.83 45.95 74.12
CA ALA A 242 42.53 46.27 73.53
C ALA A 242 42.66 46.62 72.03
N ASP A 243 43.71 47.36 71.66
CA ASP A 243 44.01 47.69 70.26
C ASP A 243 44.37 46.47 69.42
N GLY A 244 45.19 45.56 69.95
CA GLY A 244 45.51 44.28 69.30
C GLY A 244 44.27 43.40 69.10
N LEU A 245 43.36 43.38 70.09
CA LEU A 245 42.10 42.65 70.00
C LEU A 245 41.16 43.28 68.95
N ARG A 246 41.08 44.61 68.88
CA ARG A 246 40.33 45.34 67.84
C ARG A 246 40.83 45.01 66.42
N GLY A 247 42.15 44.96 66.22
CA GLY A 247 42.74 44.52 64.95
C GLY A 247 42.32 43.09 64.59
N SER A 248 42.35 42.17 65.56
CA SER A 248 41.92 40.78 65.38
C SER A 248 40.44 40.67 65.03
N ILE A 249 39.56 41.48 65.66
CA ILE A 249 38.13 41.52 65.35
C ILE A 249 37.88 42.06 63.93
N HIS A 250 38.67 43.03 63.47
CA HIS A 250 38.56 43.54 62.11
C HIS A 250 38.90 42.46 61.08
N GLN A 251 39.98 41.72 61.30
CA GLN A 251 40.36 40.58 60.44
C GLN A 251 39.28 39.48 60.47
N MET A 252 38.68 39.21 61.63
CA MET A 252 37.56 38.27 61.76
C MET A 252 36.36 38.71 60.93
N LYS A 253 36.01 40.01 60.94
CA LYS A 253 34.92 40.55 60.12
C LYS A 253 35.16 40.33 58.63
N ASP A 254 36.37 40.58 58.14
CA ASP A 254 36.71 40.40 56.73
C ASP A 254 36.67 38.91 56.33
N THR A 255 37.15 38.03 57.21
CA THR A 255 37.10 36.57 57.03
C THR A 255 35.67 36.05 56.99
N VAL A 256 34.80 36.51 57.90
CA VAL A 256 33.37 36.17 57.93
C VAL A 256 32.64 36.69 56.70
N GLY A 257 32.95 37.92 56.25
CA GLY A 257 32.38 38.47 55.01
C GLY A 257 32.74 37.64 53.79
N THR A 258 34.00 37.21 53.68
CA THR A 258 34.46 36.31 52.61
C THR A 258 33.78 34.94 52.71
N GLY A 259 33.66 34.38 53.91
CA GLY A 259 32.97 33.11 54.16
C GLY A 259 31.47 33.15 53.82
N ALA A 260 30.79 34.24 54.13
CA ALA A 260 29.39 34.42 53.77
C ALA A 260 29.20 34.48 52.24
N TYR A 261 30.10 35.18 51.53
CA TYR A 261 30.06 35.27 50.07
C TYR A 261 30.30 33.90 49.40
N THR A 262 31.27 33.12 49.89
CA THR A 262 31.54 31.78 49.34
C THR A 262 30.39 30.81 49.58
N LEU A 263 29.77 30.84 50.77
CA LEU A 263 28.59 30.03 51.09
C LEU A 263 27.39 30.41 50.22
N GLN A 264 27.14 31.70 50.00
CA GLN A 264 26.08 32.14 49.10
C GLN A 264 26.30 31.63 47.66
N GLY A 265 27.54 31.68 47.17
CA GLY A 265 27.91 31.08 45.89
C GLY A 265 27.71 29.56 45.84
N ALA A 266 27.90 28.86 46.96
CA ALA A 266 27.63 27.42 47.07
C ALA A 266 26.13 27.11 47.03
N VAL A 267 25.29 27.86 47.77
CA VAL A 267 23.82 27.70 47.74
C VAL A 267 23.29 27.83 46.31
N SER A 268 23.69 28.86 45.56
CA SER A 268 23.26 29.02 44.17
C SER A 268 23.76 27.90 43.23
N LYS A 269 24.88 27.23 43.55
CA LYS A 269 25.32 26.05 42.79
C LYS A 269 24.43 24.85 43.06
N TYR A 270 24.05 24.61 44.31
CA TYR A 270 23.11 23.55 44.68
C TYR A 270 21.73 23.75 44.03
N GLU A 271 21.20 24.97 44.01
CA GLU A 271 19.92 25.28 43.33
C GLU A 271 19.96 24.96 41.83
N ARG A 272 21.08 25.29 41.16
CA ARG A 272 21.28 24.92 39.76
C ARG A 272 21.39 23.42 39.55
N MET A 273 22.05 22.70 40.46
CA MET A 273 22.11 21.23 40.43
C MET A 273 20.73 20.61 40.60
N GLU A 274 19.92 21.12 41.53
CA GLU A 274 18.55 20.65 41.77
C GLU A 274 17.68 20.83 40.51
N THR A 275 17.79 21.99 39.86
CA THR A 275 17.08 22.27 38.60
C THR A 275 17.54 21.33 37.48
N PHE A 276 18.86 21.13 37.33
CA PHE A 276 19.42 20.24 36.33
C PHE A 276 18.95 18.80 36.52
N LEU A 277 18.97 18.28 37.75
CA LEU A 277 18.52 16.91 38.04
C LEU A 277 17.01 16.75 37.83
N SER A 278 16.22 17.76 38.17
CA SER A 278 14.77 17.75 37.91
C SER A 278 14.48 17.69 36.40
N GLN A 279 15.23 18.45 35.60
CA GLN A 279 15.11 18.40 34.14
C GLN A 279 15.57 17.05 33.58
N LEU A 280 16.69 16.51 34.08
CA LEU A 280 17.19 15.18 33.70
C LEU A 280 16.13 14.09 33.96
N LEU A 281 15.46 14.12 35.11
CA LEU A 281 14.37 13.20 35.42
C LEU A 281 13.20 13.33 34.43
N GLY A 282 12.83 14.55 34.05
CA GLY A 282 11.81 14.79 33.02
C GLY A 282 12.23 14.28 31.64
N ASP A 283 13.49 14.48 31.25
CA ASP A 283 14.04 13.97 30.00
C ASP A 283 14.02 12.43 29.97
N MET A 284 14.36 11.76 31.07
CA MET A 284 14.32 10.29 31.18
C MET A 284 12.88 9.74 31.11
N GLN A 285 11.88 10.44 31.66
CA GLN A 285 10.46 10.09 31.43
C GLN A 285 10.08 10.22 29.95
N GLY A 286 10.60 11.25 29.27
CA GLY A 286 10.43 11.41 27.82
C GLY A 286 11.06 10.27 27.02
N VAL A 287 12.20 9.73 27.48
CA VAL A 287 12.84 8.54 26.89
C VAL A 287 11.95 7.31 27.06
N ASP A 288 11.37 7.07 28.23
CA ASP A 288 10.44 5.94 28.46
C ASP A 288 9.26 5.96 27.48
N GLY A 289 8.60 7.12 27.32
CA GLY A 289 7.48 7.24 26.38
C GLY A 289 7.89 6.98 24.92
N ARG A 290 9.11 7.35 24.54
CA ARG A 290 9.66 7.02 23.20
C ARG A 290 9.95 5.53 23.06
N LEU A 291 10.49 4.88 24.10
CA LEU A 291 10.74 3.43 24.10
C LEU A 291 9.45 2.63 23.96
N GLU A 292 8.35 3.05 24.61
CA GLU A 292 7.03 2.45 24.43
C GLU A 292 6.57 2.54 22.97
N GLY A 293 6.72 3.72 22.35
CA GLY A 293 6.38 3.92 20.94
C GLY A 293 7.20 3.03 19.99
N VAL A 294 8.52 2.92 20.21
CA VAL A 294 9.38 2.06 19.38
C VAL A 294 9.04 0.57 19.59
N THR A 295 8.71 0.17 20.81
CA THR A 295 8.26 -1.20 21.12
C THR A 295 6.96 -1.53 20.38
N SER A 296 5.98 -0.63 20.41
CA SER A 296 4.72 -0.79 19.68
C SER A 296 4.92 -0.87 18.16
N ASN A 297 5.81 -0.04 17.61
CA ASN A 297 6.17 -0.11 16.19
C ASN A 297 6.83 -1.45 15.84
N THR A 298 7.72 -1.94 16.69
CA THR A 298 8.41 -3.23 16.50
C THR A 298 7.40 -4.40 16.46
N LEU A 299 6.40 -4.39 17.34
CA LEU A 299 5.30 -5.37 17.31
C LEU A 299 4.44 -5.25 16.03
N SER A 300 4.18 -4.02 15.57
CA SER A 300 3.43 -3.79 14.33
C SER A 300 4.19 -4.30 13.10
N ILE A 301 5.52 -4.15 13.07
CA ILE A 301 6.38 -4.72 12.04
C ILE A 301 6.31 -6.25 12.10
N ALA A 302 6.39 -6.87 13.29
CA ALA A 302 6.28 -8.32 13.44
C ALA A 302 4.97 -8.86 12.85
N ASN A 303 3.84 -8.20 13.13
CA ASN A 303 2.55 -8.57 12.56
C ASN A 303 2.51 -8.38 11.04
N SER A 304 3.11 -7.32 10.52
CA SER A 304 3.18 -7.05 9.08
C SER A 304 3.99 -8.12 8.33
N ILE A 305 5.06 -8.62 8.95
CA ILE A 305 5.84 -9.74 8.42
C ILE A 305 5.01 -11.01 8.37
N HIS A 306 4.25 -11.30 9.43
CA HIS A 306 3.36 -12.46 9.45
C HIS A 306 2.34 -12.42 8.30
N GLN A 307 1.69 -11.27 8.10
CA GLN A 307 0.78 -11.05 6.97
C GLN A 307 1.49 -11.18 5.61
N THR A 308 2.74 -10.73 5.52
CA THR A 308 3.55 -10.87 4.31
C THR A 308 3.85 -12.34 4.01
N SER A 309 4.20 -13.13 5.01
CA SER A 309 4.39 -14.58 4.87
C SER A 309 3.11 -15.28 4.40
N GLU A 310 1.95 -14.91 4.93
CA GLU A 310 0.65 -15.44 4.47
C GLU A 310 0.38 -15.08 3.00
N MET A 311 0.63 -13.83 2.61
CA MET A 311 0.47 -13.39 1.22
C MET A 311 1.41 -14.13 0.27
N ILE A 312 2.66 -14.34 0.66
CA ILE A 312 3.64 -15.11 -0.15
C ILE A 312 3.12 -16.53 -0.40
N GLN A 313 2.60 -17.20 0.64
CA GLN A 313 2.02 -18.54 0.50
C GLN A 313 0.80 -18.54 -0.44
N GLN A 314 -0.08 -17.54 -0.32
CA GLN A 314 -1.25 -17.43 -1.17
C GLN A 314 -0.88 -17.18 -2.64
N VAL A 315 0.11 -16.32 -2.90
CA VAL A 315 0.60 -16.04 -4.25
C VAL A 315 1.31 -17.26 -4.84
N ALA A 316 2.09 -18.00 -4.04
CA ALA A 316 2.71 -19.24 -4.47
C ALA A 316 1.66 -20.29 -4.88
N ALA A 317 0.63 -20.51 -4.05
CA ALA A 317 -0.47 -21.42 -4.37
C ALA A 317 -1.24 -20.99 -5.63
N GLY A 318 -1.58 -19.70 -5.73
CA GLY A 318 -2.21 -19.16 -6.95
C GLY A 318 -1.32 -19.30 -8.18
N SER A 319 0.00 -19.27 -7.99
CA SER A 319 0.95 -19.45 -9.10
C SER A 319 0.97 -20.88 -9.62
N GLU A 320 0.93 -21.86 -8.72
CA GLU A 320 0.80 -23.27 -9.08
C GLU A 320 -0.53 -23.56 -9.80
N GLU A 321 -1.63 -22.94 -9.38
CA GLU A 321 -2.93 -23.08 -10.05
C GLU A 321 -2.90 -22.53 -11.49
N VAL A 322 -2.26 -21.37 -11.70
CA VAL A 322 -2.11 -20.78 -13.05
C VAL A 322 -1.22 -21.66 -13.94
N LEU A 323 -0.14 -22.23 -13.39
CA LEU A 323 0.70 -23.18 -14.11
C LEU A 323 -0.07 -24.44 -14.52
N ALA A 324 -0.89 -25.00 -13.62
CA ALA A 324 -1.75 -26.13 -13.95
C ALA A 324 -2.77 -25.78 -15.03
N ALA A 325 -3.36 -24.59 -14.99
CA ALA A 325 -4.28 -24.11 -16.02
C ALA A 325 -3.58 -23.92 -17.37
N ALA A 326 -2.33 -23.44 -17.38
CA ALA A 326 -1.50 -23.33 -18.57
C ALA A 326 -1.24 -24.71 -19.22
N ASP A 327 -0.92 -25.74 -18.43
CA ASP A 327 -0.75 -27.10 -18.93
C ASP A 327 -2.02 -27.67 -19.57
N VAL A 328 -3.18 -27.46 -18.93
CA VAL A 328 -4.49 -27.85 -19.49
C VAL A 328 -4.75 -27.10 -20.80
N GLN A 329 -4.41 -25.82 -20.88
CA GLN A 329 -4.58 -25.02 -22.08
C GLN A 329 -3.71 -25.52 -23.24
N LEU A 330 -2.45 -25.93 -22.98
CA LEU A 330 -1.61 -26.57 -23.99
C LEU A 330 -2.25 -27.85 -24.52
N HIS A 331 -2.81 -28.69 -23.66
CA HIS A 331 -3.52 -29.90 -24.07
C HIS A 331 -4.72 -29.58 -24.99
N ASN A 332 -5.52 -28.56 -24.64
CA ASN A 332 -6.64 -28.12 -25.47
C ASN A 332 -6.18 -27.61 -26.85
N ILE A 333 -5.03 -26.92 -26.91
CA ILE A 333 -4.44 -26.46 -28.18
C ILE A 333 -4.02 -27.65 -29.05
N PHE A 334 -3.47 -28.72 -28.48
CA PHE A 334 -3.15 -29.93 -29.24
C PHE A 334 -4.39 -30.55 -29.89
N GLY A 335 -5.48 -30.72 -29.12
CA GLY A 335 -6.74 -31.23 -29.66
C GLY A 335 -7.38 -30.31 -30.71
N MET A 336 -7.24 -28.98 -30.53
CA MET A 336 -7.67 -28.00 -31.52
C MET A 336 -6.88 -28.14 -32.83
N ASN A 337 -5.56 -28.29 -32.76
CA ASN A 337 -4.72 -28.48 -33.94
C ASN A 337 -5.05 -29.76 -34.71
N GLU A 338 -5.35 -30.86 -34.01
CA GLU A 338 -5.82 -32.10 -34.63
C GLU A 338 -7.13 -31.88 -35.40
N SER A 339 -8.09 -31.19 -34.76
CA SER A 339 -9.39 -30.86 -35.37
C SER A 339 -9.23 -29.96 -36.61
N ILE A 340 -8.33 -28.97 -36.56
CA ILE A 340 -8.00 -28.10 -37.69
C ILE A 340 -7.44 -28.91 -38.86
N GLN A 341 -6.53 -29.86 -38.60
CA GLN A 341 -5.97 -30.72 -39.64
C GLN A 341 -7.03 -31.62 -40.29
N GLU A 342 -7.92 -32.21 -39.50
CA GLU A 342 -9.00 -33.05 -40.00
C GLU A 342 -10.00 -32.26 -40.87
N ALA A 343 -10.42 -31.07 -40.39
CA ALA A 343 -11.31 -30.19 -41.13
C ALA A 343 -10.67 -29.65 -42.42
N THR A 344 -9.38 -29.33 -42.39
CA THR A 344 -8.62 -28.92 -43.58
C THR A 344 -8.55 -30.04 -44.60
N ARG A 345 -8.26 -31.28 -44.17
CA ARG A 345 -8.25 -32.47 -45.04
C ARG A 345 -9.62 -32.70 -45.67
N SER A 346 -10.69 -32.59 -44.88
CA SER A 346 -12.08 -32.75 -45.34
C SER A 346 -12.45 -31.68 -46.38
N SER A 347 -12.10 -30.42 -46.12
CA SER A 347 -12.29 -29.31 -47.06
C SER A 347 -11.53 -29.54 -48.38
N LEU A 348 -10.25 -29.93 -48.33
CA LEU A 348 -9.45 -30.21 -49.51
C LEU A 348 -10.00 -31.40 -50.32
N SER A 349 -10.51 -32.43 -49.64
CA SER A 349 -11.18 -33.56 -50.28
C SER A 349 -12.45 -33.11 -51.02
N LEU A 350 -13.29 -32.28 -50.38
CA LEU A 350 -14.48 -31.72 -51.02
C LEU A 350 -14.12 -30.85 -52.24
N ARG A 351 -13.11 -29.97 -52.12
CA ARG A 351 -12.60 -29.17 -53.25
C ARG A 351 -12.11 -30.07 -54.40
N SER A 352 -11.39 -31.14 -54.08
CA SER A 352 -10.92 -32.11 -55.09
C SER A 352 -12.09 -32.77 -55.83
N VAL A 353 -13.12 -33.22 -55.11
CA VAL A 353 -14.34 -33.79 -55.71
C VAL A 353 -15.06 -32.76 -56.58
N VAL A 354 -15.22 -31.52 -56.08
CA VAL A 354 -15.92 -30.46 -56.82
C VAL A 354 -15.14 -30.02 -58.07
N SER A 355 -13.80 -30.01 -58.02
CA SER A 355 -12.94 -29.61 -59.14
C SER A 355 -13.07 -30.48 -60.39
N GLN A 356 -13.63 -31.70 -60.26
CA GLN A 356 -13.91 -32.59 -61.39
C GLN A 356 -15.10 -32.11 -62.23
N PHE A 357 -15.87 -31.14 -61.73
CA PHE A 357 -17.04 -30.59 -62.40
C PHE A 357 -16.77 -29.23 -63.01
N LYS A 358 -17.13 -29.06 -64.28
CA LYS A 358 -17.07 -27.77 -64.98
C LYS A 358 -18.43 -27.09 -64.94
N LEU A 359 -18.53 -25.97 -64.24
CA LEU A 359 -19.75 -25.17 -64.15
C LEU A 359 -19.77 -24.03 -65.19
N PRO A 360 -20.95 -23.49 -65.54
CA PRO A 360 -21.06 -22.31 -66.41
C PRO A 360 -20.42 -21.08 -65.75
N SER A 361 -19.73 -20.26 -66.54
CA SER A 361 -19.17 -18.97 -66.09
C SER A 361 -20.28 -18.02 -65.59
N LEU A 362 -20.03 -17.30 -64.50
CA LEU A 362 -20.97 -16.34 -63.89
C LEU A 362 -21.32 -15.10 -64.76
N GLN A 363 -20.72 -14.95 -65.94
CA GLN A 363 -20.94 -13.80 -66.84
C GLN A 363 -22.39 -13.68 -67.39
N HIS A 364 -23.23 -14.72 -67.28
CA HIS A 364 -24.64 -14.71 -67.70
C HIS A 364 -25.60 -14.93 -66.52
N SER A 365 -25.26 -14.40 -65.35
CA SER A 365 -26.01 -14.64 -64.12
C SER A 365 -27.21 -13.70 -63.95
N HIS A 366 -28.30 -14.20 -63.36
CA HIS A 366 -29.49 -13.41 -63.04
C HIS A 366 -29.14 -12.21 -62.14
N ALA A 367 -29.82 -11.06 -62.33
CA ALA A 367 -29.52 -9.83 -61.59
C ALA A 367 -29.65 -9.99 -60.05
N LEU A 368 -30.50 -10.91 -59.60
CA LEU A 368 -30.71 -11.24 -58.18
C LEU A 368 -29.94 -12.50 -57.73
N GLN A 369 -29.05 -13.06 -58.56
CA GLN A 369 -28.34 -14.31 -58.24
C GLN A 369 -27.67 -14.26 -56.88
N LYS A 370 -26.91 -13.19 -56.59
CA LYS A 370 -26.17 -13.05 -55.33
C LYS A 370 -27.11 -13.10 -54.12
N ASP A 371 -28.23 -12.39 -54.18
CA ASP A 371 -29.22 -12.35 -53.11
C ASP A 371 -29.95 -13.70 -52.95
N LEU A 372 -30.20 -14.40 -54.06
CA LEU A 372 -30.77 -15.75 -54.06
C LEU A 372 -29.80 -16.78 -53.50
N ASP A 373 -28.51 -16.66 -53.79
CA ASP A 373 -27.47 -17.51 -53.21
C ASP A 373 -27.36 -17.30 -51.69
N VAL A 374 -27.41 -16.05 -51.21
CA VAL A 374 -27.45 -15.75 -49.76
C VAL A 374 -28.69 -16.35 -49.12
N TRP A 375 -29.87 -16.17 -49.71
CA TRP A 375 -31.09 -16.79 -49.21
C TRP A 375 -30.99 -18.32 -49.18
N MET A 376 -30.44 -18.92 -50.23
CA MET A 376 -30.27 -20.38 -50.35
C MET A 376 -29.33 -20.92 -49.25
N GLU A 377 -28.27 -20.19 -48.95
CA GLU A 377 -27.35 -20.50 -47.86
C GLU A 377 -28.07 -20.42 -46.50
N CYS A 378 -28.84 -19.37 -46.26
CA CYS A 378 -29.62 -19.26 -45.03
C CYS A 378 -30.69 -20.36 -44.91
N ALA A 379 -31.31 -20.74 -46.03
CA ALA A 379 -32.35 -21.77 -46.09
C ALA A 379 -31.77 -23.18 -45.85
N THR A 380 -30.62 -23.48 -46.45
CA THR A 380 -29.90 -24.74 -46.21
C THR A 380 -29.34 -24.80 -44.78
N GLY A 381 -28.85 -23.68 -44.22
CA GLY A 381 -28.49 -23.57 -42.81
C GLY A 381 -29.67 -23.87 -41.87
N MET A 382 -30.85 -23.31 -42.16
CA MET A 382 -32.08 -23.65 -41.42
C MET A 382 -32.40 -25.14 -41.50
N ARG A 383 -32.26 -25.74 -42.68
CA ARG A 383 -32.48 -27.18 -42.85
C ARG A 383 -31.49 -28.00 -42.04
N ALA A 384 -30.21 -27.62 -42.02
CA ALA A 384 -29.19 -28.28 -41.21
C ALA A 384 -29.50 -28.20 -39.71
N ILE A 385 -29.85 -27.01 -39.21
CA ILE A 385 -30.29 -26.82 -37.82
C ILE A 385 -31.46 -27.74 -37.49
N MET A 386 -32.46 -27.84 -38.36
CA MET A 386 -33.61 -28.71 -38.13
C MET A 386 -33.25 -30.20 -38.14
N VAL A 387 -32.28 -30.63 -38.96
CA VAL A 387 -31.78 -32.00 -38.94
C VAL A 387 -31.06 -32.28 -37.61
N SER A 388 -30.14 -31.40 -37.21
CA SER A 388 -29.40 -31.53 -35.95
C SER A 388 -30.31 -31.47 -34.71
N LEU A 389 -31.35 -30.63 -34.76
CA LEU A 389 -32.39 -30.58 -33.73
C LEU A 389 -33.04 -31.95 -33.54
N ILE A 390 -33.40 -32.62 -34.64
CA ILE A 390 -34.08 -33.93 -34.61
C ILE A 390 -33.16 -35.08 -34.21
N GLU A 391 -31.86 -34.96 -34.46
CA GLU A 391 -30.85 -35.91 -34.01
C GLU A 391 -30.53 -35.77 -32.53
N ALA A 392 -30.79 -34.60 -31.93
CA ALA A 392 -30.59 -34.37 -30.51
C ALA A 392 -31.55 -35.23 -29.66
N ARG A 393 -31.05 -35.67 -28.50
CA ARG A 393 -31.81 -36.44 -27.50
C ARG A 393 -31.74 -35.83 -26.10
N ASN A 394 -30.82 -34.90 -25.87
CA ASN A 394 -30.70 -34.18 -24.60
C ASN A 394 -31.55 -32.88 -24.66
N PRO A 395 -32.43 -32.63 -23.69
CA PRO A 395 -33.24 -31.40 -23.59
C PRO A 395 -32.44 -30.10 -23.73
N GLU A 396 -31.24 -30.01 -23.16
CA GLU A 396 -30.39 -28.81 -23.27
C GLU A 396 -29.93 -28.57 -24.71
N LYS A 397 -29.50 -29.62 -25.41
CA LYS A 397 -29.11 -29.54 -26.83
C LYS A 397 -30.30 -29.22 -27.71
N ILE A 398 -31.48 -29.75 -27.40
CA ILE A 398 -32.72 -29.43 -28.11
C ILE A 398 -33.04 -27.94 -27.96
N ASN A 399 -32.92 -27.40 -26.75
CA ASN A 399 -33.13 -25.97 -26.51
C ASN A 399 -32.08 -25.10 -27.22
N ASP A 400 -30.80 -25.47 -27.21
CA ASP A 400 -29.75 -24.76 -27.95
C ASP A 400 -30.04 -24.72 -29.47
N TRP A 401 -30.38 -25.87 -30.06
CA TRP A 401 -30.76 -25.93 -31.48
C TRP A 401 -32.05 -25.17 -31.77
N TYR A 402 -33.00 -25.13 -30.84
CA TYR A 402 -34.20 -24.32 -30.95
C TYR A 402 -33.87 -22.82 -30.98
N GLN A 403 -32.97 -22.34 -30.11
CA GLN A 403 -32.53 -20.94 -30.14
C GLN A 403 -31.78 -20.60 -31.44
N LYS A 404 -30.92 -21.50 -31.92
CA LYS A 404 -30.25 -21.36 -33.23
C LYS A 404 -31.26 -21.30 -34.37
N LYS A 405 -32.34 -22.09 -34.31
CA LYS A 405 -33.46 -22.04 -35.26
C LYS A 405 -34.11 -20.65 -35.23
N VAL A 406 -34.43 -20.10 -34.05
CA VAL A 406 -35.03 -18.76 -33.94
C VAL A 406 -34.11 -17.67 -34.54
N ALA A 407 -32.80 -17.71 -34.24
CA ALA A 407 -31.84 -16.77 -34.81
C ALA A 407 -31.74 -16.89 -36.34
N GLN A 408 -31.70 -18.12 -36.87
CA GLN A 408 -31.64 -18.37 -38.30
C GLN A 408 -32.93 -17.93 -39.02
N GLU A 409 -34.09 -18.00 -38.37
CA GLU A 409 -35.35 -17.47 -38.90
C GLU A 409 -35.29 -15.95 -39.11
N LEU A 410 -34.68 -15.23 -38.17
CA LEU A 410 -34.52 -13.78 -38.28
C LEU A 410 -33.62 -13.40 -39.48
N LEU A 411 -32.53 -14.15 -39.69
CA LEU A 411 -31.67 -13.98 -40.86
C LEU A 411 -32.42 -14.24 -42.17
N LEU A 412 -33.19 -15.32 -42.23
CA LEU A 412 -34.03 -15.65 -43.38
C LEU A 412 -35.10 -14.60 -43.68
N GLN A 413 -35.74 -14.06 -42.65
CA GLN A 413 -36.69 -12.96 -42.81
C GLN A 413 -36.00 -11.72 -43.39
N THR A 414 -34.78 -11.44 -42.96
CA THR A 414 -33.98 -10.32 -43.49
C THR A 414 -33.64 -10.56 -44.96
N CYS A 415 -33.17 -11.76 -45.32
CA CYS A 415 -32.88 -12.14 -46.71
C CYS A 415 -34.12 -12.01 -47.61
N MET A 416 -35.29 -12.47 -47.13
CA MET A 416 -36.55 -12.35 -47.88
C MET A 416 -36.96 -10.89 -48.11
N LYS A 417 -36.79 -10.01 -47.11
CA LYS A 417 -37.06 -8.56 -47.25
C LYS A 417 -36.10 -7.89 -48.23
N GLU A 418 -34.82 -8.25 -48.18
CA GLU A 418 -33.81 -7.73 -49.12
C GLU A 418 -34.13 -8.14 -50.55
N LEU A 419 -34.50 -9.41 -50.78
CA LEU A 419 -34.97 -9.90 -52.07
C LEU A 419 -36.20 -9.14 -52.56
N GLU A 420 -37.20 -8.93 -51.68
CA GLU A 420 -38.43 -8.20 -51.99
C GLU A 420 -38.15 -6.76 -52.44
N SER A 421 -37.20 -6.08 -51.77
CA SER A 421 -36.83 -4.69 -52.06
C SER A 421 -36.20 -4.50 -53.45
N LYS A 422 -35.65 -5.57 -54.04
CA LYS A 422 -34.92 -5.53 -55.32
C LYS A 422 -35.75 -6.04 -56.51
N LEU A 423 -37.01 -6.41 -56.31
CA LEU A 423 -37.90 -6.92 -57.36
C LEU A 423 -38.32 -5.82 -58.36
N LYS A 424 -37.74 -5.84 -59.55
CA LYS A 424 -38.08 -4.87 -60.61
C LYS A 424 -39.16 -5.38 -61.56
N GLU A 425 -39.18 -6.68 -61.85
CA GLU A 425 -39.94 -7.23 -62.98
C GLU A 425 -41.17 -8.03 -62.57
N ALA A 426 -42.12 -8.18 -63.51
CA ALA A 426 -43.32 -8.98 -63.28
C ALA A 426 -42.99 -10.48 -63.15
N SER A 427 -41.97 -10.97 -63.86
CA SER A 427 -41.42 -12.33 -63.72
C SER A 427 -40.82 -12.56 -62.34
N ASP A 428 -39.96 -11.65 -61.86
CA ASP A 428 -39.34 -11.72 -60.53
C ASP A 428 -40.39 -11.71 -59.41
N ARG A 429 -41.41 -10.85 -59.51
CA ARG A 429 -42.51 -10.81 -58.55
C ARG A 429 -43.27 -12.13 -58.48
N LYS A 430 -43.46 -12.81 -59.61
CA LYS A 430 -44.11 -14.13 -59.67
C LYS A 430 -43.25 -15.23 -59.03
N TYR A 431 -41.94 -15.25 -59.31
CA TYR A 431 -41.02 -16.21 -58.69
C TYR A 431 -40.89 -15.96 -57.19
N PHE A 432 -40.77 -14.71 -56.75
CA PHE A 432 -40.73 -14.34 -55.35
C PHE A 432 -41.99 -14.78 -54.59
N SER A 433 -43.18 -14.53 -55.15
CA SER A 433 -44.44 -14.99 -54.56
C SER A 433 -44.49 -16.52 -54.45
N SER A 434 -44.01 -17.23 -55.47
CA SER A 434 -43.91 -18.69 -55.47
C SER A 434 -42.92 -19.20 -54.43
N LEU A 435 -41.77 -18.52 -54.28
CA LEU A 435 -40.73 -18.85 -53.32
C LEU A 435 -41.22 -18.65 -51.89
N ARG A 436 -41.86 -17.51 -51.62
CA ARG A 436 -42.45 -17.17 -50.34
C ARG A 436 -43.52 -18.19 -49.94
N SER A 437 -44.44 -18.51 -50.84
CA SER A 437 -45.47 -19.52 -50.57
C SER A 437 -44.87 -20.91 -50.29
N ALA A 438 -43.86 -21.34 -51.06
CA ALA A 438 -43.18 -22.61 -50.81
C ALA A 438 -42.41 -22.61 -49.49
N TRP A 439 -41.77 -21.50 -49.13
CA TRP A 439 -41.05 -21.35 -47.87
C TRP A 439 -41.98 -21.30 -46.66
N ASP A 440 -43.12 -20.61 -46.75
CA ASP A 440 -44.12 -20.54 -45.68
C ASP A 440 -44.72 -21.93 -45.41
N ALA A 441 -44.94 -22.73 -46.45
CA ALA A 441 -45.37 -24.13 -46.30
C ALA A 441 -44.33 -24.97 -45.54
N PHE A 442 -43.03 -24.75 -45.80
CA PHE A 442 -41.96 -25.38 -45.03
C PHE A 442 -41.91 -24.84 -43.60
N GLY A 443 -42.19 -23.55 -43.42
CA GLY A 443 -42.28 -22.85 -42.13
C GLY A 443 -43.21 -23.56 -41.15
N VAL A 444 -44.44 -23.85 -41.58
CA VAL A 444 -45.45 -24.56 -40.77
C VAL A 444 -44.92 -25.93 -40.30
N ILE A 445 -44.32 -26.71 -41.21
CA ILE A 445 -43.79 -28.04 -40.90
C ILE A 445 -42.58 -27.94 -39.97
N LYS A 446 -41.71 -26.96 -40.21
CA LYS A 446 -40.54 -26.66 -39.37
C LYS A 446 -40.96 -26.34 -37.93
N ASP A 447 -41.92 -25.43 -37.75
CA ASP A 447 -42.38 -24.99 -36.43
C ASP A 447 -43.07 -26.12 -35.67
N GLN A 448 -43.88 -26.92 -36.36
CA GLN A 448 -44.51 -28.08 -35.76
C GLN A 448 -43.49 -29.14 -35.32
N ASN A 449 -42.44 -29.37 -36.12
CA ASN A 449 -41.36 -30.30 -35.76
C ASN A 449 -40.57 -29.80 -34.55
N ALA A 450 -40.29 -28.49 -34.48
CA ALA A 450 -39.61 -27.90 -33.33
C ALA A 450 -40.46 -28.03 -32.05
N ALA A 451 -41.77 -27.81 -32.12
CA ALA A 451 -42.69 -28.03 -31.01
C ALA A 451 -42.69 -29.49 -30.54
N TRP A 452 -42.79 -30.45 -31.46
CA TRP A 452 -42.71 -31.88 -31.11
C TRP A 452 -41.39 -32.27 -30.46
N MET A 453 -40.27 -31.68 -30.89
CA MET A 453 -38.98 -31.92 -30.24
C MET A 453 -38.93 -31.40 -28.81
N LEU A 454 -39.55 -30.26 -28.52
CA LEU A 454 -39.68 -29.71 -27.16
C LEU A 454 -40.66 -30.52 -26.29
N GLU A 455 -41.69 -31.12 -26.90
CA GLU A 455 -42.70 -31.97 -26.25
C GLU A 455 -42.22 -33.42 -26.03
N GLY A 456 -41.04 -33.80 -26.54
CA GLY A 456 -40.49 -35.16 -26.41
C GLY A 456 -40.96 -36.15 -27.49
N GLU A 457 -41.68 -35.68 -28.50
CA GLU A 457 -42.27 -36.46 -29.60
C GLU A 457 -41.26 -36.70 -30.75
N TYR A 458 -40.11 -37.30 -30.44
CA TYR A 458 -38.94 -37.34 -31.33
C TYR A 458 -39.16 -38.09 -32.64
N GLU A 459 -39.74 -39.29 -32.60
CA GLU A 459 -39.95 -40.11 -33.80
C GLU A 459 -40.99 -39.48 -34.73
N LYS A 460 -41.99 -38.80 -34.15
CA LYS A 460 -43.00 -38.05 -34.89
C LYS A 460 -42.39 -36.85 -35.60
N ALA A 461 -41.54 -36.08 -34.91
CA ALA A 461 -40.76 -34.99 -35.53
C ALA A 461 -39.86 -35.50 -36.65
N LYS A 462 -39.13 -36.60 -36.41
CA LYS A 462 -38.24 -37.21 -37.40
C LYS A 462 -38.96 -37.63 -38.67
N GLN A 463 -40.06 -38.38 -38.53
CA GLN A 463 -40.84 -38.83 -39.68
C GLN A 463 -41.41 -37.67 -40.48
N ALA A 464 -41.91 -36.63 -39.81
CA ALA A 464 -42.47 -35.46 -40.48
C ALA A 464 -41.42 -34.59 -41.18
N LEU A 465 -40.21 -34.43 -40.63
CA LEU A 465 -39.14 -33.68 -41.30
C LEU A 465 -38.55 -34.41 -42.52
N ILE A 466 -38.45 -35.74 -42.47
CA ILE A 466 -37.88 -36.57 -43.56
C ILE A 466 -38.89 -36.76 -44.71
N SER A 467 -40.19 -36.76 -44.42
CA SER A 467 -41.26 -36.84 -45.44
C SER A 467 -41.69 -35.45 -45.91
N ARG A 468 -42.78 -34.92 -45.36
CA ARG A 468 -43.40 -33.64 -45.75
C ARG A 468 -42.43 -32.47 -45.67
N GLY A 469 -41.58 -32.43 -44.63
CA GLY A 469 -40.59 -31.37 -44.47
C GLY A 469 -39.51 -31.38 -45.55
N ARG A 470 -39.11 -32.56 -46.04
CA ARG A 470 -38.14 -32.71 -47.13
C ARG A 470 -38.73 -32.23 -48.45
N GLU A 471 -39.96 -32.65 -48.75
CA GLU A 471 -40.66 -32.29 -49.99
C GLU A 471 -40.93 -30.79 -50.06
N SER A 472 -41.45 -30.20 -48.98
CA SER A 472 -41.74 -28.77 -48.92
C SER A 472 -40.47 -27.90 -48.97
N PHE A 473 -39.40 -28.30 -48.27
CA PHE A 473 -38.10 -27.63 -48.38
C PHE A 473 -37.56 -27.71 -49.82
N LYS A 474 -37.62 -28.91 -50.44
CA LYS A 474 -37.19 -29.11 -51.81
C LYS A 474 -37.96 -28.24 -52.80
N GLN A 475 -39.27 -28.07 -52.60
CA GLN A 475 -40.08 -27.18 -53.43
C GLN A 475 -39.59 -25.72 -53.37
N ALA A 476 -39.24 -25.21 -52.18
CA ALA A 476 -38.71 -23.86 -52.04
C ALA A 476 -37.34 -23.71 -52.73
N VAL A 477 -36.44 -24.68 -52.54
CA VAL A 477 -35.13 -24.73 -53.20
C VAL A 477 -35.27 -24.82 -54.73
N ASP A 478 -36.19 -25.65 -55.22
CA ASP A 478 -36.44 -25.80 -56.66
C ASP A 478 -36.95 -24.48 -57.26
N VAL A 479 -37.84 -23.75 -56.58
CA VAL A 479 -38.33 -22.44 -57.04
C VAL A 479 -37.20 -21.41 -57.08
N ALA A 480 -36.36 -21.33 -56.04
CA ALA A 480 -35.21 -20.42 -56.04
C ALA A 480 -34.20 -20.77 -57.14
N THR A 481 -33.95 -22.06 -57.38
CA THR A 481 -33.05 -22.52 -58.45
C THR A 481 -33.63 -22.23 -59.84
N GLU A 482 -34.94 -22.39 -60.03
CA GLU A 482 -35.63 -22.01 -61.27
C GLU A 482 -35.59 -20.51 -61.55
N TRP A 483 -35.62 -19.70 -60.50
CA TRP A 483 -35.50 -18.25 -60.59
C TRP A 483 -34.09 -17.83 -60.99
N MET A 484 -33.06 -18.43 -60.40
CA MET A 484 -31.64 -18.17 -60.71
C MET A 484 -31.27 -18.50 -62.17
N GLU A 485 -31.91 -19.49 -62.78
CA GLU A 485 -31.63 -19.91 -64.16
C GLU A 485 -32.46 -19.19 -65.23
N GLN A 486 -33.28 -18.19 -64.86
CA GLN A 486 -33.84 -17.27 -65.84
C GLN A 486 -32.71 -16.38 -66.39
N VAL A 487 -31.88 -16.93 -67.28
CA VAL A 487 -30.83 -16.19 -67.97
C VAL A 487 -31.52 -15.16 -68.86
N ARG A 488 -31.04 -13.92 -68.76
CA ARG A 488 -31.29 -12.87 -69.73
C ARG A 488 -30.20 -12.87 -70.76
#